data_AF-A0A957X554-F1
#
_entry.id   AF-A0A957X554-F1
#
_cell.length_a   1.000
_cell.length_b   1.000
_cell.length_c   1.000
_cell.angle_alpha   90.00
_cell.angle_beta   90.00
_cell.angle_gamma   90.00
#
_symmetry.space_group_name_H-M   'P 1'
#
loop_
_entity.id
_entity.type
_entity.pdbx_description
1 polymer ?
#
loop_
_entity_poly.entity_id
_entity_poly.type
_entity_poly.pdbx_seq_one_letter_code
_entity_poly.pdbx_strand_id
1 'polypeptide(L)' 'MAKPKVLITGASGLIGRLTIAGLSDKYEFSALNRRPVTGIPCLQADINDAAAIKPAFQGVDMVLHLSA' A
#
# COMPACT_ATOMS: atom_id res chain seq x y z
N MET A 1 1.20 -14.29 16.52
CA MET A 1 1.21 -14.50 15.05
C MET A 1 1.78 -13.25 14.39
N ALA A 2 2.41 -13.36 13.23
CA ALA A 2 2.83 -12.19 12.46
C ALA A 2 1.60 -11.41 11.96
N LYS A 3 1.72 -10.09 11.82
CA LYS A 3 0.65 -9.25 11.27
C LYS A 3 0.44 -9.58 9.78
N PRO A 4 -0.80 -9.62 9.27
CA PRO A 4 -1.03 -9.77 7.84
C PRO A 4 -0.45 -8.58 7.06
N LYS A 5 0.13 -8.87 5.89
CA LYS A 5 0.75 -7.89 4.99
C LYS A 5 -0.27 -7.35 4.00
N VAL A 6 -0.49 -6.04 4.03
CA VAL A 6 -1.49 -5.36 3.20
C VAL A 6 -0.80 -4.38 2.25
N LEU A 7 -1.02 -4.58 0.95
CA LEU A 7 -0.69 -3.59 -0.07
C LEU A 7 -1.82 -2.57 -0.19
N ILE A 8 -1.53 -1.29 -0.01
CA ILE A 8 -2.48 -0.19 -0.16
C ILE A 8 -2.15 0.66 -1.40
N THR A 9 -3.12 0.84 -2.30
CA THR A 9 -3.01 1.86 -3.36
C THR A 9 -3.65 3.16 -2.90
N GLY A 10 -3.15 4.31 -3.35
CA GLY A 10 -3.72 5.60 -2.94
C GLY A 10 -3.43 5.97 -1.48
N ALA A 11 -2.36 5.43 -0.89
CA ALA A 11 -1.98 5.61 0.51
C ALA A 11 -1.79 7.08 0.92
N SER A 12 -1.32 7.94 0.00
CA SER A 12 -1.19 9.38 0.21
C SER A 12 -2.52 10.13 0.34
N GLY A 13 -3.66 9.53 0.01
CA GLY A 13 -4.99 10.13 0.11
C GLY A 13 -5.51 10.22 1.55
N LEU A 14 -6.61 10.96 1.77
CA LEU A 14 -7.20 11.13 3.11
C LEU A 14 -7.52 9.79 3.77
N ILE A 15 -8.26 8.93 3.07
CA ILE A 15 -8.66 7.61 3.59
C ILE A 15 -7.42 6.75 3.84
N GLY A 16 -6.49 6.70 2.89
CA GLY A 16 -5.27 5.89 3.04
C GLY A 16 -4.43 6.25 4.26
N ARG A 17 -4.24 7.56 4.53
CA ARG A 17 -3.54 8.02 5.74
C ARG A 17 -4.27 7.64 7.02
N LEU A 18 -5.60 7.78 7.07
CA LEU A 18 -6.41 7.40 8.22
C LEU A 18 -6.38 5.88 8.47
N THR A 19 -6.44 5.07 7.41
CA THR A 19 -6.31 3.62 7.49
C THR A 19 -4.97 3.21 8.09
N ILE A 20 -3.86 3.76 7.57
CA ILE A 20 -2.52 3.44 8.06
C ILE A 20 -2.40 3.85 9.54
N ALA A 21 -2.78 5.08 9.89
CA ALA A 21 -2.70 5.56 11.27
C ALA A 21 -3.55 4.75 12.25
N GLY A 22 -4.77 4.34 11.84
CA GLY A 22 -5.72 3.66 12.71
C GLY A 22 -5.58 2.14 12.79
N LEU A 23 -4.85 1.51 11.87
CA LEU A 23 -4.79 0.04 11.77
C LEU A 23 -3.36 -0.55 11.74
N SER A 24 -2.31 0.27 11.89
CA SER A 24 -0.92 -0.21 11.91
C SER A 24 -0.60 -1.11 13.12
N ASP A 25 -1.41 -1.09 14.17
CA ASP A 25 -1.34 -2.04 15.28
C ASP A 25 -1.73 -3.47 14.85
N LYS A 26 -2.56 -3.61 13.81
CA LYS A 26 -3.12 -4.90 13.34
C LYS A 26 -2.46 -5.42 12.06
N TYR A 27 -2.02 -4.54 11.17
CA TYR A 27 -1.51 -4.90 9.84
C TYR A 27 -0.11 -4.32 9.60
N GLU A 28 0.62 -4.97 8.69
CA GLU A 28 1.86 -4.45 8.13
C GLU A 28 1.58 -3.89 6.75
N PHE A 29 1.71 -2.56 6.58
CA PHE A 29 1.35 -1.89 5.33
C PHE A 29 2.55 -1.67 4.41
N SER A 30 2.31 -1.81 3.11
CA SER A 30 3.17 -1.31 2.03
C SER A 30 2.31 -0.55 1.00
N ALA A 31 2.87 0.43 0.31
CA ALA A 31 2.15 1.29 -0.61
C ALA A 31 2.53 1.06 -2.08
N LEU A 32 1.55 1.26 -2.97
CA LEU A 32 1.74 1.42 -4.41
C LEU A 32 1.12 2.76 -4.84
N ASN A 33 1.96 3.76 -5.13
CA ASN A 33 1.53 5.12 -5.43
C ASN A 33 2.36 5.76 -6.55
N ARG A 34 1.75 6.66 -7.33
CA ARG A 34 2.48 7.48 -8.32
C ARG A 34 3.45 8.49 -7.69
N ARG A 35 3.15 8.91 -6.45
CA ARG A 35 3.95 9.86 -5.66
C ARG A 35 4.53 9.16 -4.43
N PRO A 36 5.69 9.58 -3.94
CA PRO A 36 6.28 8.98 -2.74
C PRO A 36 5.35 9.08 -1.53
N VAL A 37 5.37 8.04 -0.70
CA VAL A 37 4.67 7.96 0.59
C VAL A 37 5.72 7.76 1.68
N THR A 38 5.64 8.55 2.75
CA THR A 38 6.55 8.44 3.90
C THR A 38 5.94 7.58 5.01
N GLY A 39 6.79 6.96 5.84
CA GLY A 39 6.36 6.21 7.02
C GLY A 39 6.07 4.72 6.80
N ILE A 40 5.92 4.27 5.55
CA ILE A 40 5.81 2.85 5.19
C ILE A 40 6.60 2.56 3.89
N PRO A 41 6.99 1.31 3.63
CA PRO A 41 7.55 0.92 2.34
C PRO A 41 6.60 1.31 1.20
N CYS A 42 7.14 1.88 0.12
CA CYS A 42 6.35 2.33 -1.03
C CYS A 42 7.05 1.97 -2.33
N LEU A 43 6.35 1.25 -3.22
CA LEU A 43 6.72 1.15 -4.62
C LEU A 43 6.13 2.35 -5.35
N GLN A 44 6.99 3.19 -5.93
CA GLN A 44 6.54 4.29 -6.76
C GLN A 44 6.34 3.81 -8.20
N ALA A 45 5.08 3.70 -8.64
CA ALA A 45 4.73 3.28 -10.00
C ALA A 45 3.32 3.76 -10.38
N ASP A 46 3.01 3.75 -11.68
CA ASP A 46 1.65 3.94 -12.20
C ASP A 46 0.92 2.59 -12.21
N ILE A 47 -0.31 2.56 -11.69
CA ILE A 47 -1.13 1.34 -11.65
C ILE A 47 -1.54 0.84 -13.05
N ASN A 48 -1.49 1.70 -14.05
CA ASN A 48 -1.72 1.33 -15.44
C ASN A 48 -0.53 0.57 -16.06
N ASP A 49 0.63 0.55 -15.41
CA ASP A 49 1.81 -0.22 -15.84
C ASP A 49 1.89 -1.55 -15.08
N ALA A 50 1.26 -2.58 -15.65
CA ALA A 50 1.20 -3.92 -15.06
C ALA A 50 2.59 -4.53 -14.76
N ALA A 51 3.59 -4.25 -15.60
CA ALA A 51 4.95 -4.75 -15.39
C ALA A 51 5.62 -4.04 -14.22
N ALA A 52 5.46 -2.71 -14.13
CA ALA A 52 6.02 -1.92 -13.05
C ALA A 52 5.40 -2.23 -11.68
N ILE A 53 4.10 -2.56 -11.62
CA ILE A 53 3.43 -2.82 -10.33
C ILE A 53 3.56 -4.25 -9.82
N LYS A 54 3.88 -5.22 -10.69
CA LYS A 54 3.98 -6.65 -10.35
C LYS A 54 4.81 -6.94 -9.08
N PRO A 55 5.96 -6.26 -8.82
CA PRO A 55 6.73 -6.48 -7.60
C PRO A 55 5.98 -6.13 -6.31
N ALA A 56 5.05 -5.18 -6.31
CA ALA A 56 4.30 -4.77 -5.12
C ALA A 56 3.38 -5.86 -4.55
N PHE A 57 3.01 -6.85 -5.37
CA PHE A 57 2.09 -7.92 -4.99
C PHE A 57 2.80 -9.17 -4.44
N GLN A 58 4.14 -9.17 -4.38
CA GLN A 58 4.89 -10.33 -3.91
C GLN A 58 4.83 -10.43 -2.37
N GLY A 59 4.36 -11.57 -1.86
CA GLY A 59 4.33 -11.85 -0.43
C GLY A 59 3.35 -10.98 0.38
N VAL A 60 2.34 -10.40 -0.26
CA VAL A 60 1.24 -9.69 0.39
C VAL A 60 0.06 -10.64 0.59
N ASP A 61 -0.64 -10.50 1.70
CA ASP A 61 -1.81 -11.33 2.03
C ASP A 61 -3.10 -10.72 1.49
N MET A 62 -3.14 -9.39 1.35
CA MET A 62 -4.33 -8.65 0.93
C MET A 62 -3.96 -7.36 0.19
N VAL A 63 -4.87 -6.92 -0.70
CA VAL A 63 -4.78 -5.64 -1.40
C VAL A 63 -5.96 -4.76 -1.02
N LEU A 64 -5.68 -3.54 -0.57
CA LEU A 64 -6.66 -2.49 -0.31
C LEU A 64 -6.52 -1.39 -1.38
N HIS A 65 -7.42 -1.38 -2.34
CA HIS A 65 -7.39 -0.43 -3.44
C HIS A 65 -8.17 0.86 -3.08
N LEU A 66 -7.47 1.98 -2.91
CA LEU A 66 -8.05 3.30 -2.63
C LEU A 66 -7.60 4.39 -3.61
N SER A 67 -6.81 4.03 -4.62
CA SER A 67 -6.49 4.93 -5.72
C SER A 67 -7.74 5.22 -6.55
N ALA A 68 -7.93 6.49 -6.93
CA ALA A 68 -8.89 6.92 -7.94
C ALA A 68 -8.23 7.06 -9.31
#